data_AF-A0A024WPT9-F1
#
_entry.id   AF-A0A024WPT9-F1
#
_cell.length_a   1.000
_cell.length_b   1.000
_cell.length_c   1.000
_cell.angle_alpha   90.00
_cell.angle_beta   90.00
_cell.angle_gamma   90.00
#
_symmetry.space_group_name_H-M   'P 1'
#
loop_
_entity.id
_entity.type
_entity.pdbx_description
1 polymer ?
#
loop_
_entity_poly.entity_id
_entity_poly.type
_entity_poly.pdbx_seq_one_letter_code
_entity_poly.pdbx_strand_id
1 'polypeptide(L)'
;MKVQNNIIKEDPFSVSHIIGDRLLQGWTLLNATCHMCNITPLIKQKNKEDRYCARCDLFIKIRETSHEKEEKRNDILNEEITKDEKKDNDKDLLNEKENESSLNNDSLMRPS
;
A
#
# COMPACT_ATOMS: atom_id res chain seq x y z
N MET A 1 41.82 4.27 -5.01
CA MET A 1 40.36 4.38 -5.21
C MET A 1 39.72 4.58 -3.85
N LYS A 2 39.01 5.69 -3.60
CA LYS A 2 38.28 5.90 -2.34
C LYS A 2 36.98 5.11 -2.43
N VAL A 3 36.95 3.92 -1.82
CA VAL A 3 35.70 3.19 -1.60
C VAL A 3 34.97 3.98 -0.51
N GLN A 4 33.89 4.66 -0.90
CA GLN A 4 33.06 5.40 0.04
C GLN A 4 32.33 4.38 0.91
N ASN A 5 32.61 4.43 2.21
CA ASN A 5 31.96 3.58 3.20
C ASN A 5 30.44 3.77 3.12
N ASN A 6 29.71 2.71 2.75
CA ASN A 6 28.26 2.71 2.72
C ASN A 6 27.73 2.81 4.14
N ILE A 7 27.18 3.97 4.49
CA ILE A 7 26.44 4.17 5.73
C ILE A 7 25.06 3.52 5.53
N ILE A 8 24.92 2.28 5.99
CA ILE A 8 23.62 1.61 6.05
C ILE A 8 22.81 2.32 7.14
N LYS A 9 21.60 2.79 6.81
CA LYS A 9 20.66 3.29 7.82
C LYS A 9 20.06 2.10 8.57
N GLU A 10 20.31 2.01 9.86
CA GLU A 10 19.86 0.86 10.67
C GLU A 10 18.39 0.97 11.11
N ASP A 11 17.90 2.18 11.34
CA ASP A 11 16.53 2.41 11.81
C ASP A 11 15.50 2.26 10.67
N PRO A 12 14.58 1.27 10.73
CA PRO A 12 13.55 1.06 9.72
C PRO A 12 12.58 2.24 9.58
N PHE A 13 12.32 2.99 10.66
CA PHE A 13 11.42 4.14 10.62
C PHE A 13 12.02 5.27 9.78
N SER A 14 13.32 5.56 9.95
CA SER A 14 14.04 6.52 9.12
C SER A 14 13.98 6.17 7.63
N VAL A 15 14.10 4.90 7.28
CA VAL A 15 14.03 4.42 5.88
C VAL A 15 12.64 4.65 5.31
N SER A 16 11.60 4.31 6.08
CA SER A 16 10.20 4.49 5.68
C SER A 16 9.84 5.96 5.50
N HIS A 17 10.35 6.83 6.37
CA HIS A 17 10.16 8.28 6.27
C HIS A 17 10.75 8.84 4.97
N ILE A 18 12.00 8.48 4.64
CA ILE A 18 12.66 8.91 3.40
C ILE A 18 11.88 8.44 2.16
N ILE A 19 11.38 7.20 2.17
CA ILE A 19 10.56 6.69 1.08
C ILE A 19 9.29 7.55 0.96
N GLY A 20 8.59 7.81 2.06
CA GLY A 20 7.41 8.67 2.12
C GLY A 20 7.66 10.06 1.50
N ASP A 21 8.73 10.74 1.94
CA ASP A 21 9.09 12.06 1.43
C ASP A 21 9.33 12.07 -0.08
N ARG A 22 9.99 11.03 -0.61
CA ARG A 22 10.25 10.91 -2.04
C ARG A 22 8.98 10.63 -2.82
N LEU A 23 8.08 9.81 -2.30
CA LEU A 23 6.78 9.57 -2.93
C LEU A 23 5.94 10.85 -2.99
N LEU A 24 5.96 11.66 -1.93
CA LEU A 24 5.32 12.99 -1.92
C LEU A 24 5.96 13.95 -2.94
N GLN A 25 7.26 13.81 -3.22
CA GLN A 25 7.94 14.53 -4.31
C GLN A 25 7.63 13.95 -5.71
N GLY A 26 6.71 13.00 -5.82
CA GLY A 26 6.29 12.40 -7.08
C GLY A 26 7.21 11.30 -7.60
N TRP A 27 8.04 10.70 -6.75
CA TRP A 27 8.78 9.49 -7.09
C TRP A 27 7.85 8.27 -7.14
N THR A 28 8.31 7.20 -7.76
CA THR A 28 7.55 5.96 -7.93
C THR A 28 8.21 4.83 -7.15
N LEU A 29 7.43 4.16 -6.30
CA LEU A 29 7.81 2.89 -5.67
C LEU A 29 7.78 1.77 -6.72
N LEU A 30 8.85 0.99 -6.80
CA LEU A 30 8.98 -0.10 -7.74
C LEU A 30 8.65 -1.43 -7.08
N ASN A 31 8.11 -2.37 -7.85
CA ASN A 31 7.96 -3.76 -7.44
C ASN A 31 9.30 -4.53 -7.54
N ALA A 32 10.35 -3.96 -6.95
CA ALA A 32 11.68 -4.54 -6.93
C ALA A 32 12.40 -4.13 -5.64
N THR A 33 13.10 -5.08 -5.03
CA THR A 33 13.84 -4.86 -3.78
C THR A 33 15.33 -4.62 -4.08
N CYS A 34 16.00 -3.87 -3.21
CA CYS A 34 17.43 -3.66 -3.35
C CYS A 34 18.24 -4.96 -3.17
N HIS A 35 19.00 -5.36 -4.18
CA HIS A 35 19.90 -6.53 -4.14
C HIS A 35 21.02 -6.49 -3.07
N MET A 36 21.36 -5.32 -2.52
CA MET A 36 22.41 -5.20 -1.50
C MET A 36 21.88 -5.52 -0.10
N CYS A 37 20.67 -5.07 0.24
CA CYS A 37 20.08 -5.29 1.56
C CYS A 37 18.93 -6.29 1.56
N ASN A 38 18.39 -6.67 0.40
CA ASN A 38 17.27 -7.60 0.17
C ASN A 38 15.99 -7.30 0.97
N ILE A 39 15.86 -6.09 1.52
CA ILE A 39 14.78 -5.73 2.44
C ILE A 39 14.03 -4.49 1.93
N THR A 40 14.74 -3.47 1.44
CA THR A 40 14.13 -2.18 1.11
C THR A 40 13.67 -2.13 -0.35
N PRO A 41 12.40 -1.75 -0.62
CA PRO A 41 11.92 -1.56 -1.98
C PRO A 41 12.64 -0.38 -2.64
N LEU A 42 12.82 -0.47 -3.96
CA LEU A 42 13.46 0.58 -4.75
C LEU A 42 12.45 1.65 -5.13
N ILE A 43 12.92 2.90 -5.16
CA ILE A 43 12.16 4.03 -5.70
C ILE A 43 12.89 4.65 -6.89
N LYS A 44 12.17 5.26 -7.83
CA LYS A 44 12.78 6.02 -8.93
C LYS A 44 12.07 7.33 -9.19
N GLN A 45 12.78 8.28 -9.76
CA GLN A 45 12.20 9.52 -10.26
C GLN A 45 11.52 9.26 -11.62
N LYS A 46 10.41 9.92 -11.93
CA LYS A 46 9.62 9.70 -13.16
C LYS A 46 10.45 9.75 -14.45
N ASN A 47 11.45 10.64 -14.51
CA ASN A 47 12.26 10.91 -15.70
C ASN A 47 13.69 10.34 -15.62
N LYS A 48 13.98 9.47 -14.65
CA LYS A 48 15.30 8.83 -14.49
C LYS A 48 15.16 7.32 -14.47
N GLU A 49 16.15 6.65 -15.04
CA GLU A 49 16.27 5.19 -14.99
C GLU A 49 16.92 4.69 -13.71
N ASP A 50 17.72 5.55 -13.06
CA ASP A 50 18.39 5.22 -11.80
C ASP A 50 17.38 4.90 -10.70
N ARG A 51 17.53 3.73 -10.10
CA ARG A 51 16.74 3.27 -8.95
C ARG A 51 17.50 3.63 -7.67
N TYR A 52 16.80 4.01 -6.61
CA TYR A 52 17.40 4.40 -5.35
C TYR A 52 16.91 3.51 -4.21
N CYS A 53 17.83 3.11 -3.33
CA CYS A 53 17.54 2.41 -2.08
C CYS A 53 17.73 3.37 -0.90
N ALA A 54 16.66 3.65 -0.16
CA ALA A 54 16.68 4.56 0.99
C ALA A 54 17.50 4.03 2.18
N ARG A 55 17.63 2.70 2.32
CA ARG A 55 18.41 2.08 3.41
C ARG A 55 19.90 2.07 3.15
N CYS A 56 20.29 1.69 1.93
CA CYS A 56 21.70 1.67 1.55
C CYS A 56 22.23 3.05 1.16
N ASP A 57 21.33 4.01 0.91
CA ASP A 57 21.62 5.34 0.38
C ASP A 57 22.39 5.30 -0.95
N LEU A 58 21.93 4.45 -1.86
CA LEU A 58 22.63 4.15 -3.12
C LEU A 58 21.70 4.19 -4.32
N PHE A 59 22.25 4.66 -5.44
CA PHE A 59 21.64 4.52 -6.76
C PHE A 59 22.12 3.24 -7.46
N ILE A 60 21.19 2.53 -8.08
CA ILE A 60 21.36 1.24 -8.74
C ILE A 60 20.96 1.42 -10.19
N LYS A 61 21.91 1.14 -11.08
CA LYS A 61 21.69 1.08 -12.53
C LYS A 61 21.42 -0.35 -12.93
N ILE A 62 20.30 -0.59 -13.59
CA ILE A 62 20.06 -1.89 -14.22
C ILE A 62 20.71 -1.85 -15.59
N ARG A 63 21.58 -2.82 -15.85
CA ARG A 63 21.94 -3.18 -17.22
C ARG A 63 20.84 -4.12 -17.68
N GLU A 64 20.08 -3.71 -18.69
CA GLU A 64 19.04 -4.56 -19.25
C GLU A 64 19.69 -5.82 -19.81
N THR A 65 19.58 -6.94 -19.08
CA THR A 65 19.69 -8.27 -19.66
C THR A 65 18.30 -8.62 -20.15
N SER A 66 18.10 -8.60 -21.46
CA SER A 66 16.85 -8.93 -22.15
C SER A 66 16.32 -10.29 -21.69
N HIS A 67 15.44 -10.31 -20.69
CA HIS A 67 14.65 -11.48 -20.33
C HIS A 67 13.19 -11.12 -20.53
N GLU A 68 12.60 -11.74 -21.55
CA GLU A 68 11.25 -11.52 -22.03
C GLU A 68 10.21 -11.97 -21.00
N LYS A 69 9.30 -11.04 -20.71
CA LYS A 69 7.88 -11.15 -20.28
C LYS A 69 7.31 -12.54 -19.93
N GLU A 70 6.72 -12.63 -18.73
CA GLU A 70 5.51 -13.44 -18.53
C GLU A 70 4.44 -12.63 -17.77
N GLU A 71 3.58 -11.94 -18.51
CA GLU A 71 2.24 -11.57 -18.07
C GLU A 71 1.28 -12.70 -18.49
N LYS A 72 0.70 -13.42 -17.54
CA LYS A 72 -0.54 -14.16 -17.76
C LYS A 72 -1.59 -13.70 -16.76
N ARG A 73 -2.34 -12.70 -17.22
CA ARG A 73 -3.66 -12.31 -16.74
C ARG A 73 -4.64 -13.42 -17.15
N ASN A 74 -5.27 -14.09 -16.20
CA ASN A 74 -6.44 -14.93 -16.47
C ASN A 74 -7.63 -14.34 -15.69
N ASP A 75 -8.31 -13.39 -16.33
CA ASP A 75 -9.67 -13.00 -15.96
C ASP A 75 -10.65 -13.98 -16.63
N ILE A 76 -11.36 -14.81 -15.86
CA ILE A 76 -12.67 -15.34 -16.27
C ILE A 76 -13.58 -15.37 -15.01
N LEU A 77 -14.40 -14.33 -14.87
CA LEU A 77 -15.71 -14.41 -14.25
C LEU A 77 -16.67 -14.99 -15.31
N ASN A 78 -17.37 -16.08 -14.99
CA ASN A 78 -18.58 -16.48 -15.71
C ASN A 78 -19.70 -16.72 -14.70
N GLU A 79 -20.78 -15.99 -14.94
CA GLU A 79 -22.06 -15.91 -14.25
C GLU A 79 -22.95 -17.16 -14.45
N GLU A 80 -23.93 -17.24 -13.54
CA GLU A 80 -25.28 -17.80 -13.72
C GLU A 80 -25.51 -19.32 -13.74
N ILE A 81 -26.06 -19.82 -12.61
CA ILE A 81 -27.20 -20.75 -12.65
C ILE A 81 -28.35 -20.07 -11.89
N THR A 82 -29.42 -19.75 -12.62
CA THR A 82 -30.69 -19.25 -12.11
C THR A 82 -31.67 -20.40 -11.87
N LYS A 83 -32.43 -20.28 -10.76
CA LYS A 83 -33.83 -20.75 -10.53
C LYS A 83 -34.07 -22.27 -10.45
N ASP A 84 -34.96 -22.83 -9.63
CA ASP A 84 -36.00 -22.37 -8.68
C ASP A 84 -36.37 -23.61 -7.84
N GLU A 85 -36.75 -23.47 -6.55
CA GLU A 85 -37.97 -24.09 -6.00
C GLU A 85 -38.25 -23.63 -4.56
N LYS A 86 -39.48 -23.13 -4.37
CA LYS A 86 -40.08 -22.59 -3.14
C LYS A 86 -40.38 -23.67 -2.10
N LYS A 87 -40.33 -23.30 -0.82
CA LYS A 87 -41.42 -23.65 0.11
C LYS A 87 -41.52 -22.69 1.30
N ASP A 88 -42.72 -22.15 1.45
CA ASP A 88 -43.17 -21.19 2.44
C ASP A 88 -43.09 -21.73 3.88
N ASN A 89 -42.86 -20.83 4.84
CA ASN A 89 -43.48 -20.89 6.16
C ASN A 89 -43.41 -19.51 6.82
N ASP A 90 -44.55 -18.83 6.85
CA ASP A 90 -44.83 -17.64 7.64
C ASP A 90 -44.68 -17.91 9.15
N LYS A 91 -44.13 -16.92 9.87
CA LYS A 91 -44.62 -16.51 11.18
C LYS A 91 -44.06 -15.13 11.54
N ASP A 92 -44.95 -14.16 11.48
CA ASP A 92 -44.82 -12.80 11.97
C ASP A 92 -44.45 -12.75 13.47
N LEU A 93 -43.58 -11.78 13.85
CA LEU A 93 -43.97 -10.80 14.86
C LEU A 93 -43.09 -9.54 14.76
N LEU A 94 -43.73 -8.45 14.37
CA LEU A 94 -43.25 -7.07 14.44
C LEU A 94 -43.18 -6.59 15.89
N ASN A 95 -42.15 -5.82 16.24
CA ASN A 95 -42.35 -4.55 16.95
C ASN A 95 -41.15 -3.60 16.71
N GLU A 96 -41.25 -2.78 15.67
CA GLU A 96 -41.34 -1.31 15.75
C GLU A 96 -41.21 -0.70 17.18
N LYS A 97 -40.54 0.41 17.44
CA LYS A 97 -40.16 1.57 16.61
C LYS A 97 -39.34 2.53 17.49
N GLU A 98 -38.45 3.31 16.84
CA GLU A 98 -38.30 4.78 16.97
C GLU A 98 -37.91 5.39 18.32
N ASN A 99 -37.28 6.55 18.43
CA ASN A 99 -36.61 7.51 17.56
C ASN A 99 -35.99 8.57 18.48
N GLU A 100 -35.30 9.51 17.85
CA GLU A 100 -35.13 10.92 18.24
C GLU A 100 -33.76 11.32 18.78
N SER A 101 -32.93 11.69 17.80
CA SER A 101 -32.32 13.02 17.67
C SER A 101 -32.63 14.05 18.76
N SER A 102 -31.59 14.71 19.27
CA SER A 102 -31.45 16.16 19.11
C SER A 102 -30.10 16.64 19.65
N LEU A 103 -29.60 17.68 18.98
CA LEU A 103 -28.41 18.43 19.30
C LEU A 103 -28.48 19.01 20.73
N ASN A 104 -27.33 19.21 21.38
CA ASN A 104 -26.77 20.54 21.74
C ASN A 104 -25.65 20.44 22.79
N ASN A 105 -24.47 20.96 22.39
CA ASN A 105 -23.65 22.00 23.02
C ASN A 105 -23.19 21.90 24.50
N ASP A 106 -21.89 22.17 24.67
CA ASP A 106 -21.19 22.87 25.77
C ASP A 106 -21.30 22.37 27.22
N SER A 107 -20.16 21.93 27.78
CA SER A 107 -19.51 22.67 28.88
C SER A 107 -18.27 21.97 29.44
N LEU A 108 -17.25 22.78 29.67
CA LEU A 108 -16.02 22.53 30.42
C LEU A 108 -16.27 21.98 31.84
N MET A 109 -15.45 21.02 32.27
CA MET A 109 -14.94 20.99 33.65
C MET A 109 -13.56 20.30 33.75
N ARG A 110 -12.73 20.90 34.61
CA ARG A 110 -11.30 20.71 34.84
C ARG A 110 -11.06 19.73 36.01
N PRO A 111 -9.99 18.90 36.01
CA PRO A 111 -9.69 18.04 37.15
C PRO A 111 -8.98 18.76 38.30
N SER A 112 -9.20 18.20 39.50
CA SER A 112 -8.84 18.63 40.86
C SER A 112 -7.35 18.81 41.14
#